data_AF-A0A7J0FIQ3-F1
#
_entry.id   AF-A0A7J0FIQ3-F1
#
_cell.length_a   1.000
_cell.length_b   1.000
_cell.length_c   1.000
_cell.angle_alpha   90.00
_cell.angle_beta   90.00
_cell.angle_gamma   90.00
#
_symmetry.space_group_name_H-M   'P 1'
#
loop_
_entity.id
_entity.type
_entity.pdbx_description
1 polymer ?
#
loop_
_entity_poly.entity_id
_entity_poly.type
_entity_poly.pdbx_seq_one_letter_code
_entity_poly.pdbx_strand_id
1 'polypeptide(L)'
;MGEQFKTLIVLSHYLETARFRQFWDEAAKSRLIVEAINIEGLSLDKFLEHHVVNSGWILEKGQGKGQLIVLPRNEFNHPELKKSTADSIPLEHITRIFPILG
;
A
#
# COMPACT_ATOMS: atom_id res chain seq x y z
N MET A 1 8.82 -19.66 -3.51
CA MET A 1 7.39 -19.28 -3.65
C MET A 1 6.76 -18.93 -2.30
N GLY A 2 6.71 -19.83 -1.30
CA GLY A 2 5.99 -19.57 -0.05
C GLY A 2 6.55 -18.44 0.84
N GLU A 3 7.86 -18.19 0.83
CA GLU A 3 8.49 -17.17 1.68
C GLU A 3 8.26 -15.75 1.16
N GLN A 4 8.39 -15.55 -0.16
CA GLN A 4 8.09 -14.28 -0.82
C GLN A 4 6.62 -13.87 -0.64
N PHE A 5 5.70 -14.83 -0.73
CA PHE A 5 4.27 -14.57 -0.50
C PHE A 5 4.00 -14.11 0.93
N LYS A 6 4.66 -14.73 1.93
CA LYS A 6 4.57 -14.28 3.33
C LYS A 6 5.14 -12.87 3.51
N THR A 7 6.26 -12.56 2.87
CA THR A 7 6.84 -11.20 2.93
C THR A 7 5.87 -10.17 2.34
N LEU A 8 5.21 -10.46 1.21
CA LEU A 8 4.21 -9.55 0.64
C LEU A 8 3.02 -9.30 1.57
N ILE A 9 2.53 -10.34 2.27
CA ILE A 9 1.47 -10.18 3.29
C ILE A 9 1.93 -9.28 4.42
N VAL A 10 3.15 -9.47 4.93
CA VAL A 10 3.73 -8.65 6.00
C VAL A 10 3.89 -7.19 5.56
N LEU A 11 4.35 -6.97 4.33
CA LEU A 11 4.47 -5.62 3.75
C LEU A 11 3.10 -4.96 3.58
N SER A 12 2.07 -5.70 3.14
CA SER A 12 0.68 -5.20 3.07
C SER A 12 0.21 -4.73 4.44
N HIS A 13 0.40 -5.57 5.47
CA HIS A 13 0.01 -5.23 6.83
C HIS A 13 0.72 -3.98 7.36
N TYR A 14 2.03 -3.84 7.12
CA TYR A 14 2.77 -2.64 7.52
C TYR A 14 2.31 -1.39 6.78
N LEU A 15 1.93 -1.52 5.51
CA LEU A 15 1.38 -0.41 4.73
C LEU A 15 -0.02 0.00 5.25
N GLU A 16 -0.91 -0.97 5.47
CA GLU A 16 -2.27 -0.77 6.01
C GLU A 16 -2.27 -0.12 7.40
N THR A 17 -1.23 -0.37 8.19
CA THR A 17 -1.08 0.16 9.55
C THR A 17 -0.15 1.37 9.64
N ALA A 18 0.24 1.96 8.50
CA ALA A 18 1.15 3.11 8.41
C ALA A 18 2.51 2.92 9.14
N ARG A 19 2.98 1.67 9.25
CA ARG A 19 4.26 1.29 9.89
C ARG A 19 5.42 1.39 8.91
N PHE A 20 5.66 2.58 8.36
CA PHE A 20 6.58 2.80 7.24
C PHE A 20 8.02 2.37 7.51
N ARG A 21 8.54 2.54 8.74
CA ARG A 21 9.89 2.10 9.08
C ARG A 21 10.04 0.58 9.01
N GLN A 22 9.07 -0.14 9.57
CA GLN A 22 9.04 -1.60 9.60
C GLN A 22 8.79 -2.18 8.21
N PHE A 23 7.98 -1.50 7.39
CA PHE A 23 7.83 -1.79 5.98
C PHE A 23 9.18 -1.77 5.24
N TRP A 24 9.93 -0.68 5.35
CA TRP A 24 11.20 -0.55 4.65
C TRP A 24 12.28 -1.50 5.18
N ASP A 25 12.34 -1.71 6.50
CA ASP A 25 13.26 -2.68 7.12
C ASP A 25 12.98 -4.13 6.66
N GLU A 26 11.71 -4.49 6.45
CA GLU A 26 11.32 -5.82 5.95
C GLU A 26 11.50 -5.96 4.44
N ALA A 27 11.14 -4.94 3.66
CA ALA A 27 11.29 -4.95 2.21
C ALA A 27 12.76 -5.09 1.79
N ALA A 28 13.67 -4.43 2.51
CA ALA A 28 15.10 -4.49 2.27
C ALA A 28 15.72 -5.90 2.39
N LYS A 29 15.05 -6.84 3.07
CA LYS A 29 15.52 -8.22 3.24
C LYS A 29 15.38 -9.07 1.97
N SER A 30 14.57 -8.63 1.01
CA SER A 30 14.33 -9.37 -0.23
C SER A 30 14.72 -8.53 -1.44
N ARG A 31 15.84 -8.90 -2.07
CA ARG A 31 16.34 -8.21 -3.27
C ARG A 31 15.32 -8.14 -4.40
N LEU A 32 14.53 -9.20 -4.60
CA LEU A 32 13.45 -9.22 -5.60
C LEU A 32 12.34 -8.22 -5.28
N ILE A 33 12.01 -8.04 -4.00
CA ILE A 33 11.03 -7.05 -3.57
C ILE A 33 11.60 -5.65 -3.73
N VAL A 34 12.87 -5.43 -3.35
CA VAL A 34 13.53 -4.15 -3.59
C VAL A 34 13.56 -3.81 -5.08
N GLU A 35 13.97 -4.75 -5.95
CA GLU A 35 13.98 -4.54 -7.41
C GLU A 35 12.57 -4.32 -7.98
N ALA A 36 11.54 -4.95 -7.41
CA ALA A 36 10.15 -4.72 -7.81
C ALA A 36 9.57 -3.38 -7.32
N ILE A 37 10.01 -2.87 -6.16
CA ILE A 37 9.61 -1.57 -5.61
C ILE A 37 10.44 -0.43 -6.21
N ASN A 38 11.60 -0.74 -6.80
CA ASN A 38 12.51 0.25 -7.35
C ASN A 38 12.01 0.81 -8.69
N ILE A 39 10.94 1.60 -8.63
CA ILE A 39 10.43 2.38 -9.73
C ILE A 39 11.20 3.70 -9.73
N GLU A 40 11.98 3.93 -10.79
CA GLU A 40 12.81 5.12 -10.97
C GLU A 40 12.59 5.77 -12.34
N GLY A 41 12.96 7.06 -12.46
CA GLY A 41 12.92 7.79 -13.73
C GLY A 41 11.51 7.89 -14.31
N LEU A 42 11.39 7.72 -15.64
CA LEU A 42 10.14 7.98 -16.37
C LEU A 42 8.96 7.10 -15.92
N SER A 43 9.20 5.88 -15.43
CA SER A 43 8.13 5.02 -14.91
C SER A 43 7.60 5.55 -13.58
N LEU A 44 8.47 6.09 -12.73
CA LEU A 44 8.09 6.78 -11.50
C LEU A 44 7.27 8.03 -11.82
N ASP A 45 7.73 8.84 -12.77
CA ASP A 45 7.04 10.06 -13.18
C ASP A 45 5.62 9.76 -13.66
N LYS A 46 5.44 8.76 -14.53
CA LYS A 46 4.12 8.34 -15.03
C LYS A 46 3.23 7.77 -13.93
N PHE A 47 3.80 6.99 -13.02
CA PHE A 47 3.05 6.44 -11.89
C PHE A 47 2.52 7.56 -10.99
N LEU A 48 3.38 8.53 -10.66
CA LEU A 48 3.02 9.68 -9.84
C LEU A 48 1.98 10.55 -10.55
N GLU A 49 2.16 10.85 -11.84
CA GLU A 49 1.20 11.63 -12.63
C GLU A 49 -0.18 10.95 -12.66
N HIS A 50 -0.21 9.64 -12.92
CA HIS A 50 -1.46 8.87 -12.91
C HIS A 50 -2.19 8.98 -11.55
N HIS A 51 -1.48 8.84 -10.44
CA HIS A 51 -2.08 8.89 -9.10
C HIS A 51 -2.45 10.30 -8.64
N VAL A 52 -1.72 11.32 -9.08
CA VAL A 52 -2.12 12.73 -8.87
C VAL A 52 -3.42 13.00 -9.60
N VAL A 53 -3.53 12.59 -10.87
CA VAL A 53 -4.72 12.85 -11.70
C VAL A 53 -5.93 12.02 -11.25
N ASN A 54 -5.73 10.74 -10.92
CA ASN A 54 -6.83 9.78 -10.75
C ASN A 54 -7.09 9.36 -9.31
N SER A 55 -6.13 9.54 -8.40
CA SER A 55 -6.21 9.05 -7.03
C SER A 55 -6.10 10.15 -5.98
N GLY A 56 -6.06 11.43 -6.37
CA GLY A 56 -6.05 12.55 -5.43
C GLY A 56 -4.76 12.68 -4.61
N TRP A 57 -3.65 12.12 -5.11
CA TRP A 57 -2.34 12.33 -4.50
C TRP A 57 -1.87 13.77 -4.74
N ILE A 58 -1.11 14.31 -3.79
CA ILE A 58 -0.54 15.66 -3.90
C ILE A 58 0.98 15.55 -3.80
N LEU A 59 1.68 16.20 -4.73
CA LEU A 59 3.13 16.33 -4.70
C LEU A 59 3.51 17.71 -4.17
N GLU A 60 4.09 17.75 -2.98
CA GLU A 60 4.56 18.99 -2.35
C GLU A 60 6.07 19.14 -2.52
N LYS A 61 6.53 20.36 -2.75
CA LYS A 61 7.95 20.67 -2.66
C LYS A 61 8.28 20.91 -1.19
N GLY A 62 8.93 19.94 -0.55
CA GLY A 62 9.38 20.10 0.83
C GLY A 62 10.33 21.28 0.95
N GLN A 63 10.18 22.08 2.00
CA GLN A 63 11.05 23.22 2.32
C GLN A 63 12.48 22.73 2.66
N GLY A 64 13.26 22.41 1.62
CA GLY A 64 14.65 21.96 1.73
C GLY A 64 14.88 20.46 1.97
N LYS A 65 13.84 19.63 2.03
CA LYS A 65 13.95 18.18 2.33
C LYS A 65 13.59 17.23 1.17
N GLY A 66 13.49 17.76 -0.04
CA GLY A 66 13.06 16.99 -1.21
C GLY A 66 11.54 17.01 -1.43
N GLN A 67 11.09 16.30 -2.46
CA GLN A 67 9.68 16.24 -2.85
C GLN A 67 8.93 15.29 -1.90
N LEU A 68 7.76 15.71 -1.43
CA LEU A 68 6.92 14.95 -0.52
C LEU A 68 5.64 14.52 -1.25
N ILE A 69 5.16 13.31 -0.95
CA ILE A 69 3.87 12.82 -1.41
C ILE A 69 2.91 12.90 -0.23
N VAL A 70 1.80 13.60 -0.41
CA VAL A 70 0.67 13.61 0.52
C VAL A 70 -0.41 12.72 -0.06
N LEU A 71 -0.76 11.67 0.68
CA LEU A 71 -1.78 10.71 0.28
C LEU A 71 -3.18 11.23 0.64
N PRO A 72 -4.21 10.96 -0.19
CA PRO A 72 -5.59 11.30 0.13
C PRO A 72 -6.04 10.57 1.40
N ARG A 73 -6.97 11.19 2.12
CA ARG A 73 -7.60 10.55 3.29
C ARG A 73 -8.57 9.47 2.83
N ASN A 74 -8.46 8.28 3.42
CA ASN A 74 -9.31 7.12 3.18
C ASN A 74 -9.56 6.37 4.49
N GLU A 75 -10.40 5.33 4.46
CA GLU A 75 -10.77 4.58 5.68
C GLU A 75 -9.63 3.78 6.32
N PHE A 76 -8.55 3.53 5.59
CA PHE A 76 -7.38 2.79 6.09
C PHE A 76 -6.41 3.70 6.85
N ASN A 77 -6.17 4.92 6.35
CA ASN A 77 -5.27 5.89 6.99
C ASN A 77 -5.97 6.89 7.92
N HIS A 78 -7.29 7.01 7.84
CA HIS A 78 -8.12 7.86 8.70
C HIS A 78 -9.32 7.06 9.25
N PRO A 79 -9.22 6.49 10.48
CA PRO A 79 -10.26 5.66 11.07
C PRO A 79 -11.64 6.33 11.15
N GLU A 80 -11.67 7.66 11.27
CA GLU A 80 -12.89 8.49 11.27
C GLU A 80 -13.66 8.47 9.93
N LEU A 81 -13.01 8.04 8.83
CA LEU A 81 -13.64 7.89 7.52
C LEU A 81 -14.16 6.47 7.28
N LYS A 82 -13.95 5.55 8.22
CA LYS A 82 -14.36 4.15 8.09
C LYS A 82 -15.88 4.06 8.03
N LYS A 83 -16.40 3.65 6.87
CA LYS A 83 -17.84 3.55 6.63
C LYS A 83 -18.45 2.31 7.28
N SER A 84 -17.63 1.28 7.50
CA SER A 84 -18.01 0.05 8.18
C SER A 84 -17.38 0.00 9.57
N THR A 85 -18.22 0.10 10.60
CA THR A 85 -17.85 -0.18 12.00
C THR A 85 -18.06 -1.64 12.37
N ALA A 86 -18.44 -2.49 11.40
CA ALA A 86 -18.69 -3.90 11.66
C ALA A 86 -17.38 -4.67 11.81
N ASP A 87 -17.16 -5.24 13.00
CA ASP A 87 -16.04 -6.16 13.28
C ASP A 87 -16.31 -7.59 12.77
N SER A 88 -17.45 -7.80 12.09
CA SER A 88 -17.89 -9.10 11.60
C SER A 88 -18.20 -9.06 10.12
N ILE A 89 -17.78 -10.11 9.41
CA ILE A 89 -18.08 -10.32 7.98
C ILE A 89 -19.11 -11.46 7.88
N PRO A 90 -20.19 -11.31 7.10
CA PRO A 90 -21.15 -12.38 6.90
C PRO A 90 -20.48 -13.65 6.35
N LEU A 91 -20.87 -14.82 6.88
CA LEU A 91 -20.32 -16.11 6.45
C LEU A 91 -20.50 -16.34 4.94
N GLU A 92 -21.59 -15.85 4.36
CA GLU A 92 -21.85 -15.98 2.91
C GLU A 92 -20.77 -15.29 2.04
N HIS A 93 -20.12 -14.24 2.55
CA HIS A 93 -19.06 -13.56 1.81
C HIS A 93 -17.80 -14.41 1.79
N ILE A 94 -17.51 -15.12 2.90
CA ILE A 94 -16.39 -16.06 2.99
C ILE A 94 -16.64 -17.26 2.06
N THR A 95 -17.85 -17.80 2.05
CA THR A 95 -18.16 -18.97 1.21
C THR A 95 -18.08 -18.69 -0.29
N ARG A 96 -18.32 -17.45 -0.72
CA ARG A 96 -18.14 -17.02 -2.12
C ARG A 96 -16.68 -16.96 -2.57
N ILE A 97 -15.71 -16.91 -1.66
CA ILE A 97 -14.28 -16.86 -2.00
C ILE A 97 -13.73 -18.26 -2.29
N PHE A 98 -14.25 -19.31 -1.63
CA PHE A 98 -13.73 -20.67 -1.78
C PHE A 98 -13.67 -21.20 -3.23
N PRO A 99 -14.66 -20.95 -4.11
CA PRO A 99 -14.58 -21.39 -5.50
C PRO A 99 -13.52 -20.67 -6.34
N ILE A 100 -13.08 -19.48 -5.92
CA ILE A 100 -12.09 -18.64 -6.65
C ILE A 100 -10.66 -19.02 -6.27
N LEU A 101 -10.48 -19.62 -5.09
CA LEU A 101 -9.19 -20.14 -4.61
C LEU A 101 -8.86 -21.54 -5.16
N GLY A 102 -9.69 -22.07 -6.08
CA GLY A 102 -9.52 -23.34 -6.78
C GLY A 102 -8.74 -23.21 -8.09
#